data_AF-A0A174T6B1-F1
#
_entry.id   AF-A0A174T6B1-F1
#
_cell.length_a   1.000
_cell.length_b   1.000
_cell.length_c   1.000
_cell.angle_alpha   90.00
_cell.angle_beta   90.00
_cell.angle_gamma   90.00
#
_symmetry.space_group_name_H-M   'P 1'
#
loop_
_entity.id
_entity.type
_entity.pdbx_description
1 polymer ?
#
loop_
_entity_poly.entity_id
_entity_poly.type
_entity_poly.pdbx_seq_one_letter_code
_entity_poly.pdbx_strand_id
1 'polypeptide(L)' 'MSRNEIEQKIRDLKTRLSCQESDIGDWKVAKCMEYSTLGLEAPYDFQELHEKRQAVRNEIDALEAELKIAPISEEEIA' A
#
# COMPACT_ATOMS: atom_id res chain seq x y z
N MET A 1 -6.55 -17.12 -5.19
CA MET A 1 -6.70 -17.00 -3.72
C MET A 1 -8.20 -17.03 -3.43
N SER A 2 -8.62 -17.49 -2.26
CA SER A 2 -9.99 -17.28 -1.80
C SER A 2 -10.25 -15.78 -1.59
N ARG A 3 -11.51 -15.36 -1.66
CA ARG A 3 -11.91 -13.97 -1.40
C ARG A 3 -11.32 -13.43 -0.10
N ASN A 4 -11.42 -14.20 0.99
CA ASN A 4 -10.88 -13.85 2.30
C ASN A 4 -9.35 -13.67 2.29
N GLU A 5 -8.61 -14.51 1.58
CA GLU A 5 -7.16 -14.36 1.43
C GLU A 5 -6.79 -13.09 0.66
N ILE A 6 -7.53 -12.75 -0.40
CA ILE A 6 -7.32 -11.53 -1.17
C ILE A 6 -7.60 -10.29 -0.29
N GLU A 7 -8.71 -10.28 0.43
CA GLU A 7 -9.07 -9.19 1.33
C GLU A 7 -8.06 -9.03 2.47
N GLN A 8 -7.56 -10.13 3.05
CA GLN A 8 -6.51 -10.08 4.07
C GLN A 8 -5.22 -9.50 3.49
N LYS A 9 -4.81 -9.96 2.31
CA LYS A 9 -3.62 -9.45 1.64
C LYS A 9 -3.72 -7.95 1.33
N ILE A 10 -4.88 -7.47 0.89
CA ILE A 10 -5.12 -6.03 0.68
C ILE A 10 -4.97 -5.27 2.01
N ARG A 11 -5.52 -5.78 3.12
CA ARG A 11 -5.36 -5.16 4.46
C ARG A 11 -3.89 -5.10 4.88
N ASP A 12 -3.12 -6.16 4.66
CA ASP A 12 -1.71 -6.22 5.01
C ASP A 12 -0.89 -5.22 4.16
N LEU A 13 -1.16 -5.12 2.86
CA LEU A 13 -0.50 -4.15 1.96
C LEU A 13 -0.84 -2.70 2.33
N LYS A 14 -2.12 -2.41 2.65
CA LYS A 14 -2.53 -1.09 3.16
C LYS A 14 -1.86 -0.77 4.50
N THR A 15 -1.71 -1.76 5.37
CA THR A 15 -0.96 -1.62 6.64
C THR A 15 0.52 -1.37 6.39
N ARG A 16 1.15 -2.04 5.42
CA ARG A 16 2.54 -1.75 5.04
C ARG A 16 2.72 -0.30 4.60
N LEU A 17 1.76 0.27 3.87
CA LEU A 17 1.85 1.68 3.45
C LEU A 17 1.74 2.68 4.62
N SER A 18 0.97 2.37 5.66
CA SER A 18 0.67 3.32 6.75
C SER A 18 1.44 3.06 8.05
N CYS A 19 1.93 1.84 8.28
CA CYS A 19 2.58 1.45 9.53
C CYS A 19 3.88 2.21 9.78
N GLN A 20 4.07 2.66 11.02
CA GLN A 20 5.27 3.40 11.44
C GLN A 20 6.55 2.55 11.43
N GLU A 21 6.40 1.23 11.55
CA GLU A 21 7.53 0.30 11.50
C GLU A 21 7.86 -0.17 10.07
N SER A 22 7.06 0.23 9.08
CA SER A 22 7.30 -0.18 7.69
C SER A 22 8.52 0.52 7.08
N ASP A 23 9.24 -0.25 6.27
CA ASP A 23 10.27 0.20 5.35
C ASP A 23 9.79 1.28 4.37
N ILE A 24 8.49 1.35 4.08
CA ILE A 24 7.89 2.28 3.13
C ILE A 24 6.72 3.09 3.71
N GLY A 25 6.62 3.21 5.04
CA GLY A 25 5.49 3.86 5.73
C GLY A 25 5.31 5.35 5.40
N ASP A 26 4.09 5.86 5.58
CA ASP A 26 3.71 7.27 5.32
C ASP A 26 4.60 8.29 6.05
N TRP A 27 5.06 7.95 7.24
CA TRP A 27 5.93 8.81 8.04
C TRP A 27 7.28 9.11 7.35
N LYS A 28 7.81 8.19 6.52
CA LYS A 28 9.04 8.43 5.76
C LYS A 28 8.83 9.46 4.66
N VAL A 29 7.65 9.41 4.01
CA VAL A 29 7.24 10.42 3.03
C VAL A 29 7.11 11.78 3.72
N ALA A 30 6.39 11.85 4.84
CA ALA A 30 6.24 13.08 5.60
C ALA A 30 7.60 13.67 6.01
N LYS A 31 8.55 12.82 6.45
CA LYS A 31 9.90 13.24 6.81
C LYS A 31 10.70 13.78 5.62
N CYS A 32 10.65 13.12 4.46
CA CYS A 32 11.30 13.65 3.25
C CYS A 32 10.70 15.00 2.83
N MET A 33 9.38 15.17 2.94
CA MET A 33 8.70 16.42 2.60
C MET A 33 9.04 17.55 3.57
N GLU A 34 9.12 17.26 4.87
CA GLU A 34 9.55 18.20 5.91
C GLU A 34 10.96 18.73 5.62
N TYR A 35 11.92 17.82 5.40
CA TYR A 35 13.31 18.20 5.12
C TYR A 35 13.41 19.01 3.82
N SER A 36 12.74 18.57 2.76
CA SER A 36 12.72 19.29 1.48
C SER A 36 12.15 20.71 1.62
N THR A 37 11.09 20.87 2.43
CA THR A 37 10.47 22.19 2.69
C THR A 37 11.42 23.12 3.45
N LEU A 38 12.27 22.57 4.32
CA LEU A 38 13.29 23.30 5.06
C LEU A 38 14.59 23.53 4.26
N GLY A 39 14.67 23.07 3.00
CA GLY A 39 15.88 23.13 2.19
C GLY A 39 17.00 22.19 2.69
N LEU A 40 16.64 21.18 3.49
CA LEU A 40 17.53 20.17 4.00
C LEU A 40 17.58 18.96 3.06
N GLU A 41 18.69 18.23 3.09
CA GLU A 41 18.83 16.98 2.37
C GLU A 41 17.89 15.91 2.93
N ALA A 42 17.13 15.24 2.06
CA ALA A 42 16.17 14.23 2.48
C ALA A 42 16.87 13.03 3.14
N PRO A 43 16.38 12.52 4.27
CA PRO A 43 17.02 11.42 5.00
C PRO A 43 16.86 10.05 4.32
N TYR A 44 16.03 9.96 3.29
CA TYR A 44 15.78 8.75 2.51
C TYR A 44 15.75 9.11 1.02
N ASP A 45 16.13 8.17 0.17
CA ASP A 45 15.91 8.29 -1.28
C ASP A 45 14.40 8.32 -1.55
N PHE A 46 13.92 9.50 -1.94
CA PHE A 46 12.50 9.72 -2.17
C PHE A 46 12.01 9.03 -3.45
N GLN A 47 12.88 8.87 -4.45
CA GLN A 47 12.56 8.18 -5.69
C GLN A 47 12.40 6.67 -5.41
N GLU A 48 13.37 6.07 -4.72
CA GLU A 48 13.30 4.65 -4.33
C GLU A 48 12.06 4.39 -3.44
N LEU A 49 11.79 5.28 -2.47
CA LEU A 49 10.62 5.19 -1.61
C LEU A 49 9.32 5.28 -2.42
N HIS A 50 9.25 6.20 -3.38
CA HIS A 50 8.10 6.34 -4.27
C HIS A 50 7.87 5.07 -5.10
N GLU A 51 8.90 4.52 -5.72
CA GLU A 51 8.82 3.32 -6.56
C GLU A 51 8.32 2.10 -5.77
N LYS A 52 8.87 1.86 -4.58
CA LYS A 52 8.43 0.75 -3.71
C LYS A 52 6.98 0.92 -3.27
N ARG A 53 6.58 2.15 -2.91
CA ARG A 53 5.18 2.45 -2.54
C ARG A 53 4.24 2.28 -3.73
N GLN A 54 4.67 2.67 -4.92
CA GLN A 54 3.87 2.51 -6.13
C GLN A 54 3.69 1.05 -6.51
N ALA A 55 4.72 0.22 -6.35
CA ALA A 55 4.60 -1.23 -6.56
C ALA A 55 3.54 -1.86 -5.64
N VAL A 56 3.51 -1.46 -4.36
CA VAL A 56 2.48 -1.93 -3.41
C VAL A 56 1.07 -1.45 -3.79
N ARG A 57 0.93 -0.20 -4.24
CA ARG A 57 -0.37 0.30 -4.74
C ARG A 57 -0.85 -0.46 -5.97
N ASN A 58 0.04 -0.71 -6.92
CA ASN A 58 -0.29 -1.50 -8.11
C ASN A 58 -0.75 -2.92 -7.74
N GLU A 59 -0.14 -3.54 -6.72
CA GLU A 59 -0.57 -4.84 -6.21
C GLU A 59 -1.96 -4.77 -5.56
N ILE A 60 -2.24 -3.73 -4.76
CA ILE A 60 -3.57 -3.50 -4.19
C ILE A 60 -4.60 -3.35 -5.31
N ASP A 61 -4.33 -2.52 -6.31
CA ASP A 61 -5.24 -2.25 -7.43
C ASP A 61 -5.55 -3.54 -8.21
N ALA A 62 -4.55 -4.40 -8.43
CA ALA A 62 -4.73 -5.69 -9.08
C ALA A 62 -5.60 -6.65 -8.26
N LEU A 63 -5.37 -6.73 -6.94
CA LEU A 63 -6.16 -7.56 -6.04
C LEU A 63 -7.60 -7.07 -5.89
N GLU A 64 -7.81 -5.74 -5.82
CA GLU A 64 -9.14 -5.13 -5.80
C GLU A 64 -9.89 -5.34 -7.12
N ALA A 65 -9.19 -5.37 -8.26
CA ALA A 65 -9.78 -5.74 -9.54
C ALA A 65 -10.18 -7.22 -9.59
N GLU A 66 -9.35 -8.12 -9.05
CA GLU A 66 -9.67 -9.56 -8.93
C GLU A 66 -10.96 -9.78 -8.12
N LEU A 67 -11.11 -9.09 -6.99
CA LEU A 67 -12.34 -9.15 -6.16
C LEU A 67 -13.59 -8.63 -6.88
N LYS A 68 -13.46 -7.62 -7.76
CA LYS A 68 -14.59 -7.08 -8.53
C LYS A 68 -15.05 -8.01 -9.65
N ILE A 69 -14.14 -8.81 -10.19
CA ILE A 69 -14.41 -9.74 -11.29
C ILE A 69 -14.90 -11.09 -10.76
N ALA A 70 -14.51 -11.46 -9.53
CA ALA A 70 -14.98 -12.68 -8.89
C ALA A 70 -16.50 -12.66 -8.69
N PRO A 71 -17.25 -13.68 -9.20
CA PRO A 71 -18.68 -13.78 -8.93
C PRO A 71 -18.90 -13.96 -7.43
N ILE A 72 -19.85 -13.20 -6.86
CA ILE A 72 -20.30 -13.37 -5.48
C ILE A 72 -20.84 -14.81 -5.36
N SER A 73 -20.33 -15.60 -4.41
CA SER A 73 -20.84 -16.95 -4.21
C SER A 73 -22.26 -16.90 -3.64
N GLU A 74 -23.10 -17.87 -4.00
CA GLU A 74 -24.50 -17.94 -3.52
C GLU A 74 -24.60 -17.99 -1.99
N GLU A 75 -23.56 -18.47 -1.29
CA GLU A 75 -23.46 -18.44 0.17
C GLU A 75 -23.35 -17.04 0.80
N GLU A 76 -22.93 -16.01 0.05
CA GLU A 76 -22.83 -14.64 0.55
C GLU A 76 -24.12 -13.81 0.31
N ILE A 77 -25.10 -14.38 -0.41
CA ILE A 77 -26.40 -13.75 -0.71
C ILE A 77 -27.50 -14.28 0.26
N ALA A 78 -27.24 -15.37 0.97
CA ALA A 78 -28.16 -16.01 1.92
C ALA A 78 -27.99 -15.49 3.36
#